data_AF-A0A562FHM0-F1
#
_entry.id   AF-A0A562FHM0-F1
#
_cell.length_a   1.000
_cell.length_b   1.000
_cell.length_c   1.000
_cell.angle_alpha   90.00
_cell.angle_beta   90.00
_cell.angle_gamma   90.00
#
_symmetry.space_group_name_H-M   'P 1'
#
loop_
_entity.id
_entity.type
_entity.pdbx_description
1 polymer ?
#
loop_
_entity_poly.entity_id
_entity_poly.type
_entity_poly.pdbx_seq_one_letter_code
_entity_poly.pdbx_strand_id
1 'polypeptide(L)'
;MQAIAQLRLSQLAPLKPDPSNRFADDPAAAALGEALFFDTRLSRDGTVACATCHLPDRQFQDDLPRGHGIGVSDRRTMPLAGVAHGQWFFWDGRSDSPWAQALTPIEDPREHGFTRAAVAAVIAEAYREQYEAVFGPVPDVEVHGASPLGNEEEQAAWKALGPEEQEAVNIVFANAGKALAAFQRTIAHEETRFDRYAEAIVSGREPVAGDAFNSLEIEGLKLFIGKAGCINCHNGPRFTDDFFHNTGVLTPEGLPVNRGRIDAIDEVLADPFNCLGKYSDASPDDCRELRFIARDDAALVGAFKTPSLRGAASRAPYMHAGQFSTLGEVIDHYSTAPAAPVGTSEIGPVAFTDRGRAALIAFLKTLD
;
A
#
# COMPACT_ATOMS: atom_id res chain seq x y z
N MET A 1 -17.72 10.52 22.36
CA MET A 1 -17.74 11.60 21.37
C MET A 1 -16.34 11.91 20.82
N GLN A 2 -15.32 12.09 21.67
CA GLN A 2 -13.95 12.39 21.21
C GLN A 2 -13.37 11.34 20.24
N ALA A 3 -13.52 10.05 20.52
CA ALA A 3 -13.06 8.98 19.61
C ALA A 3 -13.76 9.01 18.24
N ILE A 4 -15.09 9.17 18.21
CA ILE A 4 -15.86 9.28 16.96
C ILE A 4 -15.37 10.50 16.15
N ALA A 5 -15.12 11.62 16.82
CA ALA A 5 -14.62 12.83 16.17
C ALA A 5 -13.24 12.66 15.53
N GLN A 6 -12.39 11.74 16.01
CA GLN A 6 -11.05 11.49 15.47
C GLN A 6 -11.04 10.49 14.30
N LEU A 7 -12.08 9.67 14.17
CA LEU A 7 -12.20 8.64 13.14
C LEU A 7 -12.80 9.18 11.82
N ARG A 8 -13.45 10.35 11.84
CA ARG A 8 -14.09 10.94 10.65
C ARG A 8 -13.07 11.41 9.61
N LEU A 9 -13.41 11.23 8.33
CA LEU A 9 -12.56 11.60 7.20
C LEU A 9 -12.25 13.10 7.18
N SER A 10 -13.15 13.95 7.66
CA SER A 10 -12.93 15.40 7.76
C SER A 10 -11.83 15.81 8.73
N GLN A 11 -11.27 14.89 9.52
CA GLN A 11 -10.04 15.13 10.31
C GLN A 11 -8.76 14.63 9.64
N LEU A 12 -8.86 14.02 8.45
CA LEU A 12 -7.68 13.64 7.68
C LEU A 12 -6.92 14.92 7.33
N ALA A 13 -5.68 15.00 7.81
CA ALA A 13 -4.82 16.13 7.51
C ALA A 13 -4.60 16.22 5.99
N PRO A 14 -4.42 17.42 5.43
CA PRO A 14 -3.98 17.56 4.04
C PRO A 14 -2.72 16.74 3.78
N LEU A 15 -2.55 16.32 2.52
CA LEU A 15 -1.34 15.62 2.11
C LEU A 15 -0.11 16.47 2.42
N LYS A 16 0.91 15.83 3.03
CA LYS A 16 2.20 16.46 3.27
C LYS A 16 2.96 16.57 1.95
N PRO A 17 3.81 17.60 1.74
CA PRO A 17 4.78 17.59 0.65
C PRO A 17 5.65 16.33 0.73
N ASP A 18 5.99 15.75 -0.42
CA ASP A 18 6.93 14.64 -0.51
C ASP A 18 8.33 15.18 -0.88
N PRO A 19 9.26 15.25 0.08
CA PRO A 19 10.60 15.77 -0.20
C PRO A 19 11.40 14.86 -1.13
N SER A 20 11.07 13.57 -1.22
CA SER A 20 11.79 12.60 -2.07
C SER A 20 11.34 12.62 -3.53
N ASN A 21 10.20 13.26 -3.81
CA ASN A 21 9.65 13.43 -5.14
C ASN A 21 9.16 14.87 -5.34
N ARG A 22 10.02 15.71 -5.94
CA ARG A 22 9.69 17.12 -6.23
C ARG A 22 8.52 17.31 -7.20
N PHE A 23 8.11 16.25 -7.90
CA PHE A 23 7.03 16.26 -8.90
C PHE A 23 5.71 15.70 -8.34
N ALA A 24 5.65 15.36 -7.04
CA ALA A 24 4.49 14.70 -6.44
C ALA A 24 3.17 15.47 -6.62
N ASP A 25 3.22 16.80 -6.64
CA ASP A 25 2.07 17.67 -6.82
C ASP A 25 1.98 18.30 -8.24
N ASP A 26 2.78 17.82 -9.21
CA ASP A 26 2.77 18.31 -10.60
C ASP A 26 1.65 17.64 -11.42
N PRO A 27 0.67 18.39 -11.97
CA PRO A 27 -0.41 17.82 -12.76
C PRO A 27 0.04 17.10 -14.05
N ALA A 28 1.13 17.54 -14.68
CA ALA A 28 1.68 16.88 -15.86
C ALA A 28 2.37 15.56 -15.48
N ALA A 29 3.04 15.51 -14.33
CA ALA A 29 3.57 14.26 -13.78
C ALA A 29 2.45 13.27 -13.44
N ALA A 30 1.35 13.76 -12.83
CA ALA A 30 0.18 12.93 -12.54
C ALA A 30 -0.49 12.41 -13.81
N ALA A 31 -0.61 13.22 -14.87
CA ALA A 31 -1.18 12.78 -16.14
C ALA A 31 -0.31 11.71 -16.84
N LEU A 32 1.02 11.85 -16.79
CA LEU A 32 1.93 10.80 -17.25
C LEU A 32 1.79 9.53 -16.38
N GLY A 33 1.76 9.69 -15.06
CA GLY A 33 1.58 8.59 -14.11
C GLY A 33 0.29 7.82 -14.35
N GLU A 34 -0.82 8.51 -14.62
CA GLU A 34 -2.09 7.90 -14.99
C GLU A 34 -1.94 7.09 -16.27
N ALA A 35 -1.33 7.67 -17.31
CA ALA A 35 -1.11 6.97 -18.57
C ALA A 35 -0.27 5.69 -18.40
N LEU A 36 0.76 5.71 -17.54
CA LEU A 36 1.57 4.53 -17.22
C LEU A 36 0.80 3.51 -16.38
N PHE A 37 -0.05 3.96 -15.46
CA PHE A 37 -0.82 3.09 -14.55
C PHE A 37 -1.75 2.12 -15.30
N PHE A 38 -2.26 2.54 -16.46
CA PHE A 38 -3.15 1.75 -17.31
C PHE A 38 -2.44 1.10 -18.52
N ASP A 39 -1.12 1.26 -18.66
CA ASP A 39 -0.38 0.76 -19.82
C ASP A 39 0.16 -0.67 -19.62
N THR A 40 -0.35 -1.62 -20.41
CA THR A 40 0.10 -3.01 -20.32
C THR A 40 1.46 -3.26 -20.97
N ARG A 41 2.01 -2.30 -21.74
CA ARG A 41 3.37 -2.40 -22.32
C ARG A 41 4.46 -2.43 -21.26
N LEU A 42 4.14 -2.07 -20.01
CA LEU A 42 5.04 -2.19 -18.87
C LEU A 42 5.05 -3.60 -18.26
N SER A 43 4.62 -4.62 -18.99
CA SER A 43 4.70 -6.03 -18.59
C SER A 43 5.33 -6.88 -19.67
N ARG A 44 6.03 -7.95 -19.27
CA ARG A 44 6.80 -8.82 -20.18
C ARG A 44 5.97 -9.42 -21.30
N ASP A 45 4.73 -9.80 -21.02
CA ASP A 45 3.82 -10.42 -21.98
C ASP A 45 2.76 -9.46 -22.55
N GLY A 46 2.80 -8.18 -22.15
CA GLY A 46 1.88 -7.16 -22.61
C GLY A 46 0.46 -7.28 -22.04
N THR A 47 0.24 -8.08 -20.99
CA THR A 47 -1.10 -8.36 -20.44
C THR A 47 -1.39 -7.67 -19.10
N VAL A 48 -0.37 -7.16 -18.41
CA VAL A 48 -0.50 -6.61 -17.05
C VAL A 48 -0.18 -5.12 -17.04
N ALA A 49 -1.07 -4.32 -16.46
CA ALA A 49 -0.84 -2.94 -16.03
C ALA A 49 -1.06 -2.85 -14.52
N CYS A 50 -0.72 -1.71 -13.90
CA CYS A 50 -1.04 -1.49 -12.48
C CYS A 50 -2.54 -1.64 -12.23
N ALA A 51 -3.36 -1.12 -13.16
CA ALA A 51 -4.81 -1.20 -13.14
C ALA A 51 -5.38 -2.63 -13.28
N THR A 52 -4.59 -3.63 -13.71
CA THR A 52 -5.03 -5.03 -13.76
C THR A 52 -5.29 -5.59 -12.35
N CYS A 53 -4.45 -5.23 -11.39
CA CYS A 53 -4.60 -5.63 -9.98
C CYS A 53 -5.26 -4.53 -9.13
N HIS A 54 -5.11 -3.27 -9.52
CA HIS A 54 -5.63 -2.12 -8.79
C HIS A 54 -6.84 -1.50 -9.50
N LEU A 55 -7.98 -2.17 -9.43
CA LEU A 55 -9.20 -1.81 -10.15
C LEU A 55 -9.89 -0.55 -9.57
N PRO A 56 -10.09 0.54 -10.34
CA PRO A 56 -10.65 1.79 -9.83
C PRO A 56 -12.04 1.65 -9.18
N ASP A 57 -12.90 0.80 -9.74
CA ASP A 57 -14.26 0.52 -9.24
C ASP A 57 -14.29 -0.35 -7.98
N ARG A 58 -13.12 -0.77 -7.48
CA ARG A 58 -12.96 -1.60 -6.27
C ARG A 58 -12.02 -0.98 -5.25
N GLN A 59 -11.90 0.35 -5.21
CA GLN A 59 -10.91 1.07 -4.39
C GLN A 59 -9.46 0.69 -4.68
N PHE A 60 -9.18 0.39 -5.95
CA PHE A 60 -7.85 0.04 -6.46
C PHE A 60 -7.29 -1.24 -5.84
N GLN A 61 -8.07 -2.33 -5.86
CA GLN A 61 -7.64 -3.71 -5.54
C GLN A 61 -8.45 -4.75 -6.36
N ASP A 62 -8.15 -6.05 -6.24
CA ASP A 62 -8.60 -7.11 -7.17
C ASP A 62 -9.56 -8.17 -6.58
N ASP A 63 -9.93 -8.10 -5.30
CA ASP A 63 -10.72 -9.11 -4.57
C ASP A 63 -10.14 -10.53 -4.61
N LEU A 64 -8.84 -10.65 -4.84
CA LEU A 64 -8.15 -11.94 -4.88
C LEU A 64 -7.39 -12.21 -3.58
N PRO A 65 -7.22 -13.49 -3.17
CA PRO A 65 -6.40 -13.85 -2.03
C PRO A 65 -4.92 -13.50 -2.23
N ARG A 66 -4.48 -13.48 -3.49
CA ARG A 66 -3.11 -13.16 -3.89
C ARG A 66 -3.15 -12.38 -5.20
N GLY A 67 -2.15 -11.53 -5.42
CA GLY A 67 -2.03 -10.75 -6.66
C GLY A 67 -1.74 -11.64 -7.87
N HIS A 68 -2.43 -11.40 -8.97
CA HIS A 68 -2.29 -12.15 -10.22
C HIS A 68 -1.76 -11.22 -11.32
N GLY A 69 -0.44 -11.25 -11.53
CA GLY A 69 0.21 -10.62 -12.68
C GLY A 69 0.46 -11.65 -13.78
N ILE A 70 1.65 -11.62 -14.37
CA ILE A 70 2.10 -12.68 -15.29
C ILE A 70 2.35 -14.01 -14.55
N GLY A 71 2.45 -13.94 -13.23
CA GLY A 71 2.43 -15.06 -12.29
C GLY A 71 1.52 -14.78 -11.10
N VAL A 72 1.74 -15.49 -10.00
CA VAL A 72 0.96 -15.31 -8.75
C VAL A 72 1.90 -14.90 -7.63
N SER A 73 1.61 -13.79 -6.97
CA SER A 73 2.40 -13.29 -5.83
C SER A 73 2.06 -14.03 -4.53
N ASP A 74 2.85 -13.79 -3.48
CA ASP A 74 2.61 -14.42 -2.17
C ASP A 74 1.62 -13.64 -1.29
N ARG A 75 1.16 -12.47 -1.76
CA ARG A 75 0.37 -11.54 -0.95
C ARG A 75 -0.82 -10.99 -1.71
N ARG A 76 -1.84 -10.60 -0.95
CA ARG A 76 -3.00 -9.88 -1.45
C ARG A 76 -2.60 -8.49 -1.97
N THR A 77 -3.25 -8.04 -3.03
CA THR A 77 -3.18 -6.66 -3.54
C THR A 77 -3.81 -5.69 -2.52
N MET A 78 -3.04 -4.69 -2.08
CA MET A 78 -3.54 -3.65 -1.17
C MET A 78 -4.35 -2.59 -1.92
N PRO A 79 -5.40 -2.01 -1.32
CA PRO A 79 -6.09 -0.86 -1.91
C PRO A 79 -5.17 0.36 -1.99
N LEU A 80 -5.35 1.21 -3.01
CA LEU A 80 -4.59 2.46 -3.19
C LEU A 80 -5.35 3.72 -2.78
N ALA A 81 -6.64 3.63 -2.43
CA ALA A 81 -7.39 4.78 -1.93
C ALA A 81 -6.72 5.38 -0.68
N GLY A 82 -6.36 6.67 -0.75
CA GLY A 82 -5.69 7.40 0.32
C GLY A 82 -4.24 6.95 0.59
N VAL A 83 -3.60 6.23 -0.34
CA VAL A 83 -2.26 5.64 -0.16
C VAL A 83 -1.18 6.68 0.12
N ALA A 84 -1.31 7.89 -0.43
CA ALA A 84 -0.34 8.98 -0.27
C ALA A 84 -0.28 9.58 1.15
N HIS A 85 -1.18 9.19 2.05
CA HIS A 85 -1.06 9.51 3.48
C HIS A 85 -0.20 8.49 4.26
N GLY A 86 0.17 7.37 3.63
CA GLY A 86 0.99 6.31 4.24
C GLY A 86 2.45 6.72 4.42
N GLN A 87 3.08 6.10 5.41
CA GLN A 87 4.51 6.29 5.70
C GLN A 87 5.36 5.15 5.12
N TRP A 88 4.84 3.93 5.17
CA TRP A 88 5.51 2.73 4.65
C TRP A 88 4.58 2.01 3.68
N PHE A 89 5.18 1.40 2.66
CA PHE A 89 4.46 0.76 1.57
C PHE A 89 4.82 -0.73 1.48
N PHE A 90 3.94 -1.49 0.84
CA PHE A 90 3.78 -2.95 1.04
C PHE A 90 3.26 -3.33 2.44
N TRP A 91 2.92 -4.62 2.59
CA TRP A 91 2.46 -5.19 3.86
C TRP A 91 3.56 -5.23 4.94
N ASP A 92 4.83 -5.30 4.56
CA ASP A 92 6.00 -5.37 5.45
C ASP A 92 6.80 -4.06 5.51
N GLY A 93 6.42 -3.06 4.72
CA GLY A 93 7.06 -1.75 4.73
C GLY A 93 8.40 -1.70 3.99
N ARG A 94 8.71 -2.66 3.10
CA ARG A 94 10.00 -2.68 2.37
C ARG A 94 10.21 -1.52 1.38
N SER A 95 9.29 -0.56 1.34
CA SER A 95 9.44 0.70 0.62
C SER A 95 8.96 1.86 1.49
N ASP A 96 9.67 2.99 1.40
CA ASP A 96 9.49 4.19 2.20
C ASP A 96 8.78 5.33 1.45
N SER A 97 8.49 5.15 0.17
CA SER A 97 7.79 6.13 -0.65
C SER A 97 6.88 5.46 -1.69
N PRO A 98 5.78 6.10 -2.14
CA PRO A 98 4.94 5.53 -3.18
C PRO A 98 5.71 5.38 -4.50
N TRP A 99 6.64 6.29 -4.78
CA TRP A 99 7.39 6.26 -6.04
C TRP A 99 8.40 5.12 -6.08
N ALA A 100 9.09 4.82 -4.98
CA ALA A 100 9.95 3.65 -4.88
C ALA A 100 9.12 2.35 -4.91
N GLN A 101 7.97 2.33 -4.21
CA GLN A 101 7.06 1.17 -4.21
C GLN A 101 6.61 0.82 -5.63
N ALA A 102 6.24 1.83 -6.44
CA ALA A 102 5.72 1.62 -7.78
C ALA A 102 6.73 0.97 -8.74
N LEU A 103 8.03 1.01 -8.43
CA LEU A 103 9.08 0.39 -9.24
C LEU A 103 9.18 -1.12 -9.03
N THR A 104 8.92 -1.62 -7.82
CA THR A 104 9.13 -3.04 -7.50
C THR A 104 8.21 -3.98 -8.31
N PRO A 105 6.88 -3.74 -8.42
CA PRO A 105 5.99 -4.57 -9.23
C PRO A 105 6.41 -4.70 -10.69
N ILE A 106 7.06 -3.66 -11.24
CA ILE A 106 7.51 -3.63 -12.62
C ILE A 106 8.59 -4.69 -12.85
N GLU A 107 9.51 -4.90 -11.89
CA GLU A 107 10.61 -5.87 -12.02
C GLU A 107 10.29 -7.25 -11.40
N ASP A 108 9.28 -7.39 -10.53
CA ASP A 108 8.96 -8.69 -9.94
C ASP A 108 8.49 -9.68 -11.03
N PRO A 109 9.14 -10.85 -11.19
CA PRO A 109 8.87 -11.81 -12.26
C PRO A 109 7.49 -12.47 -12.18
N ARG A 110 6.74 -12.28 -11.09
CA ARG A 110 5.37 -12.78 -10.90
C ARG A 110 4.33 -11.68 -11.11
N GLU A 111 4.74 -10.41 -11.11
CA GLU A 111 3.85 -9.26 -11.29
C GLU A 111 3.91 -8.79 -12.74
N HIS A 112 4.72 -7.79 -13.07
CA HIS A 112 4.89 -7.35 -14.47
C HIS A 112 6.04 -8.08 -15.18
N GLY A 113 7.06 -8.54 -14.44
CA GLY A 113 8.25 -9.24 -14.94
C GLY A 113 9.05 -8.48 -15.99
N PHE A 114 9.00 -7.15 -15.97
CA PHE A 114 9.65 -6.28 -16.94
C PHE A 114 11.06 -5.88 -16.49
N THR A 115 11.78 -5.11 -17.31
CA THR A 115 13.16 -4.67 -17.00
C THR A 115 13.27 -3.16 -16.99
N ARG A 116 14.19 -2.59 -16.20
CA ARG A 116 14.40 -1.13 -16.13
C ARG A 116 14.67 -0.52 -17.51
N ALA A 117 15.55 -1.16 -18.28
CA ALA A 117 15.91 -0.67 -19.61
C ALA A 117 14.71 -0.71 -20.57
N ALA A 118 13.84 -1.71 -20.45
CA ALA A 118 12.62 -1.77 -21.24
C ALA A 118 11.59 -0.70 -20.84
N VAL A 119 11.51 -0.31 -19.56
CA VAL A 119 10.71 0.88 -19.16
C VAL A 119 11.25 2.13 -19.83
N ALA A 120 12.57 2.34 -19.81
CA ALA A 120 13.19 3.49 -20.45
C ALA A 120 12.89 3.54 -21.95
N ALA A 121 12.92 2.38 -22.63
CA ALA A 121 12.54 2.26 -24.03
C ALA A 121 11.06 2.64 -24.28
N VAL A 122 10.12 2.12 -23.47
CA VAL A 122 8.69 2.46 -23.58
C VAL A 122 8.48 3.96 -23.40
N ILE A 123 9.16 4.58 -22.43
CA ILE A 123 9.12 6.03 -22.23
C ILE A 123 9.64 6.76 -23.47
N ALA A 124 10.81 6.38 -23.97
CA ALA A 124 11.46 7.02 -25.12
C ALA A 124 10.65 6.91 -26.42
N GLU A 125 9.94 5.79 -26.61
CA GLU A 125 9.15 5.51 -27.81
C GLU A 125 7.73 6.09 -27.75
N ALA A 126 7.06 5.96 -26.60
CA ALA A 126 5.63 6.22 -26.50
C ALA A 126 5.23 7.42 -25.64
N TYR A 127 6.10 7.84 -24.72
CA TYR A 127 5.81 8.89 -23.74
C TYR A 127 6.84 10.02 -23.74
N ARG A 128 7.65 10.13 -24.79
CA ARG A 128 8.74 11.10 -24.86
C ARG A 128 8.27 12.52 -24.60
N GLU A 129 7.23 12.96 -25.30
CA GLU A 129 6.72 14.34 -25.16
C GLU A 129 6.23 14.62 -23.74
N GLN A 130 5.45 13.71 -23.15
CA GLN A 130 4.92 13.84 -21.79
C GLN A 130 6.04 13.79 -20.74
N TYR A 131 7.02 12.91 -20.93
CA TYR A 131 8.19 12.82 -20.07
C TYR A 131 9.01 14.11 -20.15
N GLU A 132 9.32 14.59 -21.35
CA GLU A 132 10.17 15.77 -21.55
C GLU A 132 9.52 17.06 -21.02
N ALA A 133 8.19 17.13 -21.04
CA ALA A 133 7.44 18.22 -20.43
C ALA A 133 7.61 18.31 -18.90
N VAL A 134 7.90 17.18 -18.23
CA VAL A 134 8.01 17.11 -16.76
C VAL A 134 9.47 17.05 -16.31
N PHE A 135 10.24 16.13 -16.88
CA PHE A 135 11.57 15.75 -16.39
C PHE A 135 12.72 16.33 -17.21
N GLY A 136 12.42 16.96 -18.35
CA GLY A 136 13.41 17.36 -19.35
C GLY A 136 13.79 16.21 -20.30
N PRO A 137 14.82 16.40 -21.16
CA PRO A 137 15.16 15.47 -22.23
C PRO A 137 15.23 14.00 -21.77
N VAL A 138 14.62 13.07 -22.51
CA VAL A 138 14.80 11.64 -22.22
C VAL A 138 16.29 11.31 -22.40
N PRO A 139 16.98 10.77 -21.39
CA PRO A 139 18.34 10.25 -21.54
C PRO A 139 18.44 9.28 -22.72
N ASP A 140 19.57 9.30 -23.41
CA ASP A 140 19.80 8.36 -24.51
C ASP A 140 19.99 6.95 -23.94
N VAL A 141 19.05 6.05 -24.28
CA VAL A 141 19.03 4.68 -23.80
C VAL A 141 18.76 3.77 -25.00
N GLU A 142 19.82 3.22 -25.58
CA GLU A 142 19.75 2.27 -26.71
C GLU A 142 19.65 0.81 -26.26
N VAL A 143 19.26 0.56 -25.00
CA VAL A 143 19.30 -0.77 -24.38
C VAL A 143 17.89 -1.26 -24.06
N HIS A 144 17.63 -2.51 -24.41
CA HIS A 144 16.42 -3.24 -24.03
C HIS A 144 16.78 -4.46 -23.17
N GLY A 145 15.89 -4.87 -22.27
CA GLY A 145 16.00 -6.17 -21.56
C GLY A 145 17.07 -6.25 -20.47
N ALA A 146 17.64 -5.13 -20.01
CA ALA A 146 18.62 -5.11 -18.92
C ALA A 146 17.98 -4.72 -17.58
N SER A 147 18.23 -5.51 -16.55
CA SER A 147 17.79 -5.24 -15.16
C SER A 147 18.74 -5.89 -14.15
N PRO A 148 19.01 -5.25 -12.99
CA PRO A 148 19.77 -5.86 -11.91
C PRO A 148 18.97 -6.93 -11.14
N LEU A 149 17.64 -6.97 -11.28
CA LEU A 149 16.73 -7.85 -10.53
C LEU A 149 16.06 -8.93 -11.40
N GLY A 150 16.36 -8.94 -12.70
CA GLY A 150 15.80 -9.90 -13.66
C GLY A 150 16.39 -11.32 -13.58
N ASN A 151 16.15 -12.11 -14.62
CA ASN A 151 16.78 -13.43 -14.79
C ASN A 151 18.29 -13.32 -15.09
N GLU A 152 18.99 -14.46 -15.21
CA GLU A 152 20.44 -14.49 -15.43
C GLU A 152 20.89 -13.71 -16.68
N GLU A 153 20.13 -13.77 -17.77
CA GLU A 153 20.41 -13.05 -19.02
C GLU A 153 20.21 -11.54 -18.86
N GLU A 154 19.11 -11.13 -18.22
CA GLU A 154 18.79 -9.72 -17.97
C GLU A 154 19.82 -9.08 -17.01
N GLN A 155 20.28 -9.83 -16.00
CA GLN A 155 21.35 -9.41 -15.11
C GLN A 155 22.71 -9.34 -15.79
N ALA A 156 23.01 -10.28 -16.70
CA ALA A 156 24.23 -10.24 -17.49
C ALA A 156 24.23 -9.03 -18.44
N ALA A 157 23.10 -8.75 -19.10
CA ALA A 157 22.91 -7.56 -19.92
C ALA A 157 23.11 -6.28 -19.09
N TRP A 158 22.55 -6.21 -17.88
CA TRP A 158 22.76 -5.07 -16.97
C TRP A 158 24.24 -4.87 -16.61
N LYS A 159 24.96 -5.94 -16.27
CA LYS A 159 26.39 -5.88 -15.93
C LYS A 159 27.28 -5.50 -17.11
N ALA A 160 26.81 -5.72 -18.34
CA ALA A 160 27.53 -5.34 -19.55
C ALA A 160 27.42 -3.84 -19.87
N LEU A 161 26.42 -3.14 -19.31
CA LEU A 161 26.25 -1.70 -19.49
C LEU A 161 27.37 -0.90 -18.81
N GLY A 162 27.78 0.17 -19.47
CA GLY A 162 28.63 1.19 -18.88
C GLY A 162 27.93 1.90 -17.71
N PRO A 163 28.69 2.49 -16.76
CA PRO A 163 28.10 3.21 -15.63
C PRO A 163 27.15 4.35 -16.04
N GLU A 164 27.43 5.04 -17.16
CA GLU A 164 26.59 6.12 -17.67
C GLU A 164 25.25 5.61 -18.24
N GLU A 165 25.24 4.44 -18.87
CA GLU A 165 24.02 3.80 -19.38
C GLU A 165 23.15 3.29 -18.24
N GLN A 166 23.74 2.63 -17.24
CA GLN A 166 23.02 2.21 -16.03
C GLN A 166 22.39 3.40 -15.31
N GLU A 167 23.12 4.52 -15.23
CA GLU A 167 22.60 5.76 -14.66
C GLU A 167 21.44 6.32 -15.47
N ALA A 168 21.57 6.43 -16.79
CA ALA A 168 20.52 6.92 -17.67
C ALA A 168 19.23 6.09 -17.53
N VAL A 169 19.34 4.77 -17.52
CA VAL A 169 18.21 3.86 -17.29
C VAL A 169 17.57 4.08 -15.92
N ASN A 170 18.37 4.15 -14.86
CA ASN A 170 17.83 4.34 -13.51
C ASN A 170 17.16 5.71 -13.32
N ILE A 171 17.65 6.78 -13.97
CA ILE A 171 16.99 8.10 -13.96
C ILE A 171 15.59 8.00 -14.58
N VAL A 172 15.47 7.40 -15.76
CA VAL A 172 14.16 7.24 -16.41
C VAL A 172 13.23 6.36 -15.57
N PHE A 173 13.77 5.27 -15.02
CA PHE A 173 13.01 4.36 -14.16
C PHE A 173 12.51 5.06 -12.89
N ALA A 174 13.36 5.81 -12.19
CA ALA A 174 12.97 6.60 -11.02
C ALA A 174 11.90 7.65 -11.37
N ASN A 175 12.04 8.32 -12.51
CA ASN A 175 11.06 9.31 -12.97
C ASN A 175 9.70 8.67 -13.30
N ALA A 176 9.67 7.45 -13.85
CA ALA A 176 8.44 6.70 -14.05
C ALA A 176 7.74 6.41 -12.71
N GLY A 177 8.49 5.98 -11.69
CA GLY A 177 7.97 5.81 -10.33
C GLY A 177 7.43 7.12 -9.74
N LYS A 178 8.15 8.24 -9.93
CA LYS A 178 7.72 9.57 -9.45
C LYS A 178 6.43 10.06 -10.13
N ALA A 179 6.26 9.80 -11.43
CA ALA A 179 5.03 10.08 -12.15
C ALA A 179 3.87 9.21 -11.64
N LEU A 180 4.07 7.90 -11.49
CA LEU A 180 3.09 6.98 -10.91
C LEU A 180 2.64 7.42 -9.51
N ALA A 181 3.58 7.84 -8.66
CA ALA A 181 3.27 8.37 -7.32
C ALA A 181 2.47 9.67 -7.37
N ALA A 182 2.75 10.58 -8.32
CA ALA A 182 1.97 11.80 -8.52
C ALA A 182 0.52 11.48 -8.89
N PHE A 183 0.28 10.48 -9.74
CA PHE A 183 -1.07 9.98 -10.01
C PHE A 183 -1.72 9.35 -8.77
N GLN A 184 -1.02 8.45 -8.09
CA GLN A 184 -1.54 7.76 -6.89
C GLN A 184 -1.92 8.73 -5.78
N ARG A 185 -1.26 9.90 -5.72
CA ARG A 185 -1.58 10.99 -4.80
C ARG A 185 -2.96 11.62 -5.02
N THR A 186 -3.52 11.48 -6.23
CA THR A 186 -4.88 11.93 -6.55
C THR A 186 -5.96 10.94 -6.09
N ILE A 187 -5.58 9.70 -5.74
CA ILE A 187 -6.51 8.65 -5.33
C ILE A 187 -6.88 8.85 -3.86
N ALA A 188 -7.97 9.56 -3.60
CA ALA A 188 -8.47 9.86 -2.26
C ALA A 188 -9.42 8.78 -1.72
N HIS A 189 -9.66 8.80 -0.41
CA HIS A 189 -10.81 8.10 0.16
C HIS A 189 -12.10 8.86 -0.15
N GLU A 190 -13.17 8.10 -0.39
CA GLU A 190 -14.51 8.65 -0.48
C GLU A 190 -15.15 8.81 0.91
N GLU A 191 -16.12 9.73 1.01
CA GLU A 191 -16.92 9.91 2.22
C GLU A 191 -17.91 8.76 2.40
N THR A 192 -17.81 8.08 3.54
CA THR A 192 -18.63 6.90 3.86
C THR A 192 -19.88 7.26 4.67
N ARG A 193 -20.80 6.30 4.86
CA ARG A 193 -21.95 6.48 5.78
C ARG A 193 -21.48 6.79 7.20
N PHE A 194 -20.38 6.18 7.64
CA PHE A 194 -19.80 6.48 8.94
C PHE A 194 -19.39 7.95 9.08
N ASP A 195 -18.79 8.54 8.05
CA ASP A 195 -18.30 9.92 8.12
C ASP A 195 -19.48 10.91 8.30
N ARG A 196 -20.56 10.72 7.54
CA ARG A 196 -21.79 11.54 7.67
C ARG A 196 -22.48 11.35 9.02
N TYR A 197 -22.56 10.11 9.49
CA TYR A 197 -23.06 9.81 10.85
C TYR A 197 -22.21 10.51 11.92
N ALA A 198 -20.89 10.35 11.86
CA ALA A 198 -19.96 10.93 12.82
C ALA A 198 -20.04 12.46 12.85
N GLU A 199 -20.14 13.10 11.67
CA GLU A 199 -20.26 14.56 11.57
C GLU A 199 -21.55 15.08 12.21
N ALA A 200 -22.68 14.39 12.01
CA ALA A 200 -23.94 14.75 12.66
C ALA A 200 -23.84 14.66 14.19
N ILE A 201 -23.35 13.52 14.71
CA ILE A 201 -23.20 13.30 16.15
C ILE A 201 -22.25 14.33 16.80
N VAL A 202 -21.11 14.62 16.15
CA VAL A 202 -20.15 15.61 16.66
C VAL A 202 -20.69 17.03 16.61
N SER A 203 -21.52 17.35 15.61
CA SER A 203 -22.21 18.63 15.48
C SER A 203 -23.42 18.79 16.43
N GLY A 204 -23.77 17.77 17.22
CA GLY A 204 -24.99 17.78 18.04
C GLY A 204 -26.29 17.76 17.23
N ARG A 205 -26.23 17.24 15.99
CA ARG A 205 -27.38 17.09 15.09
C ARG A 205 -27.79 15.62 15.00
N GLU A 206 -29.07 15.40 14.75
CA GLU A 206 -29.55 14.07 14.37
C GLU A 206 -29.05 13.71 12.96
N PRO A 207 -28.53 12.49 12.74
CA PRO A 207 -28.24 12.02 11.40
C PRO A 207 -29.51 11.96 10.55
N VAL A 208 -29.40 12.24 9.26
CA VAL A 208 -30.52 12.02 8.33
C VAL A 208 -30.83 10.52 8.24
N ALA A 209 -32.07 10.15 7.89
CA ALA A 209 -32.53 8.77 7.98
C ALA A 209 -31.64 7.72 7.26
N GLY A 210 -31.00 8.10 6.13
CA GLY A 210 -30.09 7.22 5.40
C GLY A 210 -28.71 7.03 6.03
N ASP A 211 -28.29 7.94 6.92
CA ASP A 211 -27.00 7.90 7.61
C ASP A 211 -27.12 7.50 9.09
N ALA A 212 -28.35 7.44 9.62
CA ALA A 212 -28.61 7.07 10.99
C ALA A 212 -28.21 5.60 11.24
N PHE A 213 -27.35 5.39 12.24
CA PHE A 213 -26.96 4.04 12.62
C PHE A 213 -28.09 3.34 13.38
N ASN A 214 -28.32 2.08 13.05
CA ASN A 214 -29.22 1.21 13.80
C ASN A 214 -28.56 0.73 15.11
N SER A 215 -29.35 0.06 15.96
CA SER A 215 -28.85 -0.41 17.26
C SER A 215 -27.64 -1.35 17.19
N LEU A 216 -27.54 -2.16 16.13
CA LEU A 216 -26.47 -3.12 15.92
C LEU A 216 -25.17 -2.43 15.49
N GLU A 217 -25.26 -1.42 14.62
CA GLU A 217 -24.11 -0.61 14.19
C GLU A 217 -23.57 0.25 15.34
N ILE A 218 -24.45 0.83 16.16
CA ILE A 218 -24.07 1.57 17.37
C ILE A 218 -23.36 0.65 18.37
N GLU A 219 -23.86 -0.58 18.55
CA GLU A 219 -23.21 -1.60 19.39
C GLU A 219 -21.83 -1.97 18.84
N GLY A 220 -21.70 -2.13 17.52
CA GLY A 220 -20.43 -2.42 16.85
C GLY A 220 -19.40 -1.32 17.03
N LEU A 221 -19.80 -0.06 16.81
CA LEU A 221 -18.95 1.11 17.04
C LEU A 221 -18.47 1.18 18.50
N LYS A 222 -19.35 0.89 19.47
CA LYS A 222 -18.99 0.84 20.89
C LYS A 222 -18.00 -0.29 21.21
N LEU A 223 -18.17 -1.46 20.60
CA LEU A 223 -17.22 -2.56 20.75
C LEU A 223 -15.86 -2.20 20.18
N PHE A 224 -15.84 -1.67 18.95
CA PHE A 224 -14.64 -1.26 18.21
C PHE A 224 -13.78 -0.26 19.00
N ILE A 225 -14.41 0.79 19.55
CA ILE A 225 -13.73 1.83 20.34
C ILE A 225 -13.41 1.34 21.76
N GLY A 226 -14.24 0.46 22.31
CA GLY A 226 -14.18 0.04 23.70
C GLY A 226 -13.57 -1.34 23.87
N LYS A 227 -14.40 -2.27 24.34
CA LYS A 227 -13.96 -3.57 24.88
C LYS A 227 -13.18 -4.43 23.88
N ALA A 228 -13.44 -4.28 22.57
CA ALA A 228 -12.74 -5.08 21.56
C ALA A 228 -11.32 -4.56 21.28
N GLY A 229 -11.00 -3.32 21.67
CA GLY A 229 -9.67 -2.75 21.50
C GLY A 229 -9.23 -2.53 20.05
N CYS A 230 -10.13 -2.66 19.06
CA CYS A 230 -9.79 -2.53 17.64
C CYS A 230 -9.15 -1.17 17.33
N ILE A 231 -9.62 -0.11 18.01
CA ILE A 231 -9.10 1.24 17.88
C ILE A 231 -7.62 1.37 18.28
N ASN A 232 -7.05 0.43 19.03
CA ASN A 232 -5.65 0.55 19.45
C ASN A 232 -4.68 0.53 18.26
N CYS A 233 -5.00 -0.21 17.20
CA CYS A 233 -4.25 -0.22 15.94
C CYS A 233 -5.04 0.48 14.81
N HIS A 234 -6.37 0.32 14.78
CA HIS A 234 -7.23 0.92 13.76
C HIS A 234 -7.80 2.26 14.20
N ASN A 235 -6.94 3.26 14.34
CA ASN A 235 -7.31 4.62 14.77
C ASN A 235 -7.19 5.67 13.66
N GLY A 236 -7.57 6.89 14.05
CA GLY A 236 -7.51 8.06 13.20
C GLY A 236 -8.45 8.01 11.99
N PRO A 237 -8.38 9.04 11.13
CA PRO A 237 -9.30 9.17 10.01
C PRO A 237 -9.19 8.02 9.02
N ARG A 238 -8.05 7.32 8.93
CA ARG A 238 -7.85 6.18 8.01
C ARG A 238 -8.10 4.82 8.65
N PHE A 239 -8.47 4.74 9.92
CA PHE A 239 -8.61 3.47 10.65
C PHE A 239 -7.35 2.59 10.56
N THR A 240 -6.19 3.23 10.70
CA THR A 240 -4.88 2.61 10.76
C THR A 240 -3.92 3.58 11.44
N ASP A 241 -3.01 3.03 12.22
CA ASP A 241 -1.89 3.72 12.82
C ASP A 241 -0.63 3.72 11.94
N ASP A 242 -0.69 3.04 10.78
CA ASP A 242 0.43 2.79 9.87
C ASP A 242 1.64 2.06 10.48
N PHE A 243 1.47 1.48 11.67
CA PHE A 243 2.51 0.69 12.34
C PHE A 243 2.42 -0.79 11.97
N PHE A 244 3.44 -1.54 12.41
CA PHE A 244 3.59 -2.96 12.15
C PHE A 244 3.22 -3.73 13.40
N HIS A 245 2.31 -4.69 13.25
CA HIS A 245 1.87 -5.54 14.35
C HIS A 245 1.89 -7.01 13.97
N ASN A 246 2.24 -7.86 14.92
CA ASN A 246 2.10 -9.30 14.81
C ASN A 246 0.81 -9.77 15.50
N THR A 247 -0.21 -10.07 14.70
CA THR A 247 -1.49 -10.57 15.22
C THR A 247 -1.58 -12.11 15.22
N GLY A 248 -0.49 -12.81 14.90
CA GLY A 248 -0.44 -14.27 14.89
C GLY A 248 -1.20 -14.95 13.74
N VAL A 249 -1.48 -14.21 12.65
CA VAL A 249 -2.08 -14.79 11.44
C VAL A 249 -1.13 -15.82 10.85
N LEU A 250 -1.66 -17.01 10.55
CA LEU A 250 -0.87 -18.11 10.00
C LEU A 250 -0.46 -17.84 8.55
N THR A 251 0.71 -18.36 8.17
CA THR A 251 1.13 -18.42 6.76
C THR A 251 0.27 -19.45 6.02
N PRO A 252 -0.33 -19.11 4.86
CA PRO A 252 -1.02 -20.08 4.02
C PRO A 252 -0.13 -21.26 3.64
N GLU A 253 -0.74 -22.45 3.48
CA GLU A 253 -0.02 -23.65 3.05
C GLU A 253 0.66 -23.44 1.70
N GLY A 254 1.92 -23.89 1.58
CA GLY A 254 2.71 -23.79 0.36
C GLY A 254 3.40 -22.43 0.15
N LEU A 255 3.15 -21.43 1.00
CA LEU A 255 3.90 -20.17 0.99
C LEU A 255 5.13 -20.22 1.91
N PRO A 256 6.21 -19.50 1.57
CA PRO A 256 7.36 -19.39 2.45
C PRO A 256 6.99 -18.65 3.74
N VAL A 257 7.59 -19.07 4.85
CA VAL A 257 7.51 -18.31 6.11
C VAL A 257 8.25 -17.00 5.92
N ASN A 258 7.54 -15.88 6.06
CA ASN A 258 8.04 -14.53 5.93
C ASN A 258 8.06 -13.87 7.32
N ARG A 259 9.18 -13.28 7.75
CA ARG A 259 9.28 -12.67 9.10
C ARG A 259 8.79 -11.22 9.12
N GLY A 260 8.10 -10.75 8.08
CA GLY A 260 7.43 -9.46 8.02
C GLY A 260 8.42 -8.30 8.00
N ARG A 261 8.11 -7.27 8.80
CA ARG A 261 8.89 -6.03 8.89
C ARG A 261 10.38 -6.25 9.17
N ILE A 262 10.76 -7.24 9.97
CA ILE A 262 12.17 -7.46 10.31
C ILE A 262 13.05 -7.76 9.08
N ASP A 263 12.53 -8.53 8.11
CA ASP A 263 13.27 -8.85 6.87
C ASP A 263 13.28 -7.65 5.92
N ALA A 264 12.17 -6.91 5.88
CA ALA A 264 11.97 -5.76 5.01
C ALA A 264 12.87 -4.55 5.34
N ILE A 265 13.47 -4.48 6.53
CA ILE A 265 14.38 -3.39 6.93
C ILE A 265 15.64 -3.39 6.07
N ASP A 266 16.25 -4.56 5.86
CA ASP A 266 17.45 -4.65 5.04
C ASP A 266 17.13 -4.35 3.56
N GLU A 267 15.96 -4.79 3.10
CA GLU A 267 15.47 -4.50 1.73
C GLU A 267 15.32 -2.99 1.50
N VAL A 268 14.57 -2.29 2.37
CA VAL A 268 14.34 -0.85 2.18
C VAL A 268 15.63 -0.04 2.32
N LEU A 269 16.56 -0.46 3.18
CA LEU A 269 17.86 0.22 3.32
C LEU A 269 18.80 -0.02 2.13
N ALA A 270 18.68 -1.17 1.47
CA ALA A 270 19.49 -1.52 0.30
C ALA A 270 18.92 -0.96 -1.01
N ASP A 271 17.65 -0.58 -1.06
CA ASP A 271 17.01 -0.03 -2.26
C ASP A 271 17.66 1.30 -2.67
N PRO A 272 18.28 1.40 -3.88
CA PRO A 272 18.85 2.66 -4.37
C PRO A 272 17.81 3.75 -4.61
N PHE A 273 16.51 3.41 -4.65
CA PHE A 273 15.39 4.33 -4.84
C PHE A 273 14.69 4.73 -3.53
N ASN A 274 15.26 4.40 -2.36
CA ASN A 274 14.72 4.91 -1.10
C ASN A 274 15.00 6.41 -0.91
N CYS A 275 14.45 7.04 0.12
CA CYS A 275 14.62 8.47 0.40
C CYS A 275 16.08 8.91 0.56
N LEU A 276 16.97 8.07 1.10
CA LEU A 276 18.40 8.35 1.23
C LEU A 276 19.19 8.03 -0.05
N GLY A 277 18.54 7.41 -1.03
CA GLY A 277 19.10 6.96 -2.28
C GLY A 277 19.41 8.10 -3.24
N LYS A 278 20.22 7.79 -4.26
CA LYS A 278 20.73 8.78 -5.23
C LYS A 278 19.62 9.47 -6.03
N TYR A 279 18.51 8.78 -6.27
CA TYR A 279 17.42 9.25 -7.15
C TYR A 279 16.32 10.00 -6.39
N SER A 280 16.42 10.07 -5.06
CA SER A 280 15.55 10.87 -4.21
C SER A 280 15.88 12.37 -4.37
N ASP A 281 14.85 13.21 -4.35
CA ASP A 281 15.02 14.68 -4.29
C ASP A 281 15.24 15.19 -2.86
N ALA A 282 15.18 14.29 -1.86
CA ALA A 282 15.23 14.65 -0.46
C ALA A 282 16.65 14.94 0.02
N SER A 283 16.78 15.82 1.01
CA SER A 283 17.99 15.87 1.81
C SER A 283 18.00 14.74 2.85
N PRO A 284 19.17 14.32 3.36
CA PRO A 284 19.21 13.33 4.44
C PRO A 284 18.41 13.73 5.68
N ASP A 285 18.21 15.03 5.95
CA ASP A 285 17.44 15.48 7.12
C ASP A 285 15.92 15.30 6.95
N ASP A 286 15.45 15.17 5.71
CA ASP A 286 14.05 14.87 5.40
C ASP A 286 13.73 13.37 5.61
N CYS A 287 14.72 12.49 5.48
CA CYS A 287 14.57 11.03 5.55
C CYS A 287 14.66 10.47 6.97
N ARG A 288 13.99 11.10 7.94
CA ARG A 288 14.07 10.73 9.36
C ARG A 288 13.68 9.28 9.62
N GLU A 289 12.64 8.80 8.96
CA GLU A 289 12.09 7.45 9.17
C GLU A 289 13.09 6.35 8.78
N LEU A 290 13.87 6.54 7.72
CA LEU A 290 14.97 5.64 7.37
C LEU A 290 16.18 5.80 8.29
N ARG A 291 16.54 7.03 8.66
CA ARG A 291 17.73 7.30 9.48
C ARG A 291 17.61 6.74 10.89
N PHE A 292 16.41 6.75 11.44
CA PHE A 292 16.12 6.29 12.80
C PHE A 292 15.28 5.01 12.81
N ILE A 293 15.27 4.26 11.70
CA ILE A 293 14.56 2.99 11.59
C ILE A 293 15.06 2.03 12.68
N ALA A 294 14.13 1.43 13.41
CA ALA A 294 14.45 0.36 14.36
C ALA A 294 14.89 -0.89 13.58
N ARG A 295 16.08 -1.41 13.88
CA ARG A 295 16.68 -2.54 13.15
C ARG A 295 16.62 -3.86 13.93
N ASP A 296 16.73 -3.79 15.25
CA ASP A 296 16.88 -4.97 16.12
C ASP A 296 15.75 -5.04 17.16
N ASP A 297 14.51 -4.85 16.72
CA ASP A 297 13.34 -4.93 17.59
C ASP A 297 12.57 -6.24 17.38
N ALA A 298 12.51 -7.05 18.44
CA ALA A 298 11.80 -8.33 18.43
C ALA A 298 10.29 -8.19 18.13
N ALA A 299 9.69 -7.02 18.38
CA ALA A 299 8.30 -6.73 18.04
C ALA A 299 8.07 -6.71 16.51
N LEU A 300 9.12 -6.49 15.70
CA LEU A 300 9.01 -6.45 14.24
C LEU A 300 9.02 -7.84 13.59
N VAL A 301 9.31 -8.89 14.35
CA VAL A 301 9.33 -10.28 13.85
C VAL A 301 7.89 -10.78 13.67
N GLY A 302 7.55 -11.12 12.43
CA GLY A 302 6.21 -11.54 12.02
C GLY A 302 5.21 -10.38 11.94
N ALA A 303 5.68 -9.14 12.03
CA ALA A 303 4.82 -7.96 12.05
C ALA A 303 4.51 -7.46 10.64
N PHE A 304 3.25 -7.12 10.41
CA PHE A 304 2.76 -6.54 9.16
C PHE A 304 2.03 -5.24 9.43
N LYS A 305 2.04 -4.35 8.44
CA LYS A 305 1.44 -3.02 8.53
C LYS A 305 -0.06 -3.13 8.75
N THR A 306 -0.59 -2.39 9.71
CA THR A 306 -2.04 -2.25 9.92
C THR A 306 -2.68 -1.69 8.64
N PRO A 307 -3.57 -2.43 7.94
CA PRO A 307 -4.25 -1.87 6.78
C PRO A 307 -5.36 -0.91 7.21
N SER A 308 -5.65 0.09 6.38
CA SER A 308 -6.85 0.93 6.57
C SER A 308 -8.12 0.06 6.56
N LEU A 309 -9.07 0.37 7.44
CA LEU A 309 -10.39 -0.25 7.43
C LEU A 309 -11.44 0.48 6.56
N ARG A 310 -11.08 1.61 5.93
CA ARG A 310 -11.97 2.23 4.93
C ARG A 310 -12.17 1.27 3.77
N GLY A 311 -13.43 1.05 3.38
CA GLY A 311 -13.85 0.07 2.39
C GLY A 311 -13.53 -1.38 2.72
N ALA A 312 -13.20 -1.70 3.98
CA ALA A 312 -12.74 -3.04 4.31
C ALA A 312 -13.84 -4.09 4.23
N ALA A 313 -15.10 -3.76 4.46
CA ALA A 313 -16.13 -4.79 4.59
C ALA A 313 -16.51 -5.42 3.25
N SER A 314 -16.29 -4.73 2.13
CA SER A 314 -16.58 -5.20 0.77
C SER A 314 -15.43 -5.93 0.07
N ARG A 315 -14.21 -5.91 0.62
CA ARG A 315 -12.98 -6.44 -0.03
C ARG A 315 -12.50 -7.78 0.53
N ALA A 316 -13.38 -8.77 0.65
CA ALA A 316 -12.92 -10.14 0.90
C ALA A 316 -12.01 -10.61 -0.26
N PRO A 317 -11.04 -11.52 -0.04
CA PRO A 317 -10.62 -12.10 1.24
C PRO A 317 -9.71 -11.16 2.04
N TYR A 318 -9.36 -11.50 3.28
CA TYR A 318 -8.71 -10.63 4.27
C TYR A 318 -7.31 -11.11 4.65
N MET A 319 -6.59 -10.25 5.37
CA MET A 319 -5.19 -10.39 5.77
C MET A 319 -4.20 -10.30 4.60
N HIS A 320 -2.91 -10.39 4.91
CA HIS A 320 -1.83 -10.06 3.97
C HIS A 320 -1.67 -11.07 2.83
N ALA A 321 -2.25 -12.27 2.93
CA ALA A 321 -2.18 -13.33 1.92
C ALA A 321 -3.53 -14.06 1.77
N GLY A 322 -4.65 -13.37 2.02
CA GLY A 322 -5.99 -13.89 1.78
C GLY A 322 -6.42 -15.03 2.71
N GLN A 323 -5.88 -15.07 3.94
CA GLN A 323 -6.10 -16.16 4.91
C GLN A 323 -7.57 -16.38 5.28
N PHE A 324 -8.38 -15.32 5.24
CA PHE A 324 -9.77 -15.38 5.68
C PHE A 324 -10.71 -14.95 4.57
N SER A 325 -11.76 -15.72 4.34
CA SER A 325 -12.77 -15.44 3.32
C SER A 325 -13.85 -14.47 3.80
N THR A 326 -14.01 -14.31 5.12
CA THR A 326 -15.07 -13.46 5.70
C THR A 326 -14.58 -12.60 6.86
N LEU A 327 -15.23 -11.45 7.09
CA LEU A 327 -15.03 -10.68 8.33
C LEU A 327 -15.37 -11.48 9.59
N GLY A 328 -16.22 -12.51 9.46
CA GLY A 328 -16.50 -13.45 10.55
C GLY A 328 -15.21 -14.12 10.99
N GLU A 329 -14.52 -14.79 10.07
CA GLU A 329 -13.23 -15.47 10.34
C GLU A 329 -12.15 -14.51 10.87
N VAL A 330 -12.13 -13.27 10.38
CA VAL A 330 -11.26 -12.22 10.94
C VAL A 330 -11.57 -12.00 12.43
N ILE A 331 -12.84 -11.88 12.81
CA ILE A 331 -13.25 -11.69 14.21
C ILE A 331 -12.97 -12.95 15.05
N ASP A 332 -13.13 -14.16 14.51
CA ASP A 332 -12.72 -15.41 15.19
C ASP A 332 -11.23 -15.40 15.52
N HIS A 333 -10.40 -14.95 14.59
CA HIS A 333 -8.96 -14.84 14.78
C HIS A 333 -8.61 -13.98 16.00
N TYR A 334 -9.20 -12.78 16.11
CA TYR A 334 -9.01 -11.93 17.29
C TYR A 334 -9.68 -12.48 18.56
N SER A 335 -10.75 -13.27 18.43
CA SER A 335 -11.38 -13.92 19.58
C SER A 335 -10.52 -15.02 20.19
N THR A 336 -9.83 -15.77 19.34
CA THR A 336 -8.98 -16.91 19.72
C THR A 336 -7.56 -16.47 20.10
N ALA A 337 -7.05 -15.43 19.45
CA ALA A 337 -5.71 -14.88 19.64
C ALA A 337 -4.62 -15.98 19.64
N PRO A 338 -4.44 -16.68 18.51
CA PRO A 338 -3.47 -17.77 18.43
C PRO A 338 -2.03 -17.25 18.61
N ALA A 339 -1.14 -18.14 19.06
CA ALA A 339 0.28 -17.85 19.07
C ALA A 339 0.79 -17.57 17.65
N ALA A 340 1.72 -16.63 17.52
CA ALA A 340 2.30 -16.31 16.23
C ALA A 340 3.17 -17.46 15.70
N PRO A 341 3.15 -17.74 14.38
CA PRO A 341 4.06 -18.72 13.76
C PRO A 341 5.53 -18.38 13.97
N VAL A 342 5.84 -17.08 13.95
CA VAL A 342 7.16 -16.50 14.18
C VAL A 342 7.00 -15.21 14.99
N GLY A 343 7.96 -14.90 15.85
CA GLY A 343 7.89 -13.75 16.74
C GLY A 343 6.88 -13.94 17.88
N THR A 344 6.31 -12.84 18.35
CA THR A 344 5.33 -12.83 19.45
C THR A 344 4.07 -12.10 19.02
N SER A 345 2.90 -12.70 19.23
CA SER A 345 1.64 -12.02 18.96
C SER A 345 1.34 -10.97 20.02
N GLU A 346 0.84 -9.81 19.58
CA GLU A 346 0.48 -8.67 20.43
C GLU A 346 -0.98 -8.68 20.90
N ILE A 347 -1.80 -9.59 20.37
CA ILE A 347 -3.22 -9.64 20.67
C ILE A 347 -3.52 -10.61 21.83
N GLY A 348 -4.45 -10.22 22.70
CA GLY A 348 -5.06 -11.09 23.69
C GLY A 348 -6.47 -11.50 23.27
N PRO A 349 -7.01 -12.64 23.76
CA PRO A 349 -8.31 -13.12 23.35
C PRO A 349 -9.44 -12.19 23.81
N VAL A 350 -10.34 -11.86 22.89
CA VAL A 350 -11.57 -11.10 23.18
C VAL A 350 -12.79 -11.98 22.95
N ALA A 351 -13.51 -12.34 24.01
CA ALA A 351 -14.73 -13.12 23.87
C ALA A 351 -15.87 -12.29 23.26
N PHE A 352 -16.29 -12.64 22.04
CA PHE A 352 -17.45 -12.07 21.38
C PHE A 352 -18.67 -13.00 21.50
N THR A 353 -19.85 -12.43 21.73
CA THR A 353 -21.11 -13.13 21.49
C THR A 353 -21.42 -13.10 19.99
N ASP A 354 -22.31 -13.98 19.52
CA ASP A 354 -22.77 -13.95 18.11
C ASP A 354 -23.32 -12.58 17.72
N ARG A 355 -24.05 -11.94 18.66
CA ARG A 355 -24.53 -10.58 18.49
C ARG A 355 -23.39 -9.57 18.41
N GLY A 356 -22.38 -9.66 19.27
CA GLY A 356 -21.23 -8.76 19.27
C GLY A 356 -20.40 -8.86 17.99
N ARG A 357 -20.22 -10.08 17.47
CA ARG A 357 -19.63 -10.33 16.15
C ARG A 357 -20.45 -9.66 15.05
N ALA A 358 -21.75 -9.90 15.01
CA ALA A 358 -22.65 -9.28 14.03
C ALA A 358 -22.64 -7.74 14.13
N ALA A 359 -22.51 -7.21 15.34
CA ALA A 359 -22.40 -5.78 15.62
C ALA A 359 -21.14 -5.18 15.02
N LEU A 360 -19.97 -5.78 15.25
CA LEU A 360 -18.71 -5.34 14.65
C LEU A 360 -18.77 -5.36 13.12
N ILE A 361 -19.28 -6.44 12.52
CA ILE A 361 -19.44 -6.54 11.06
C ILE A 361 -20.38 -5.44 10.54
N ALA A 362 -21.51 -5.20 11.23
CA ALA A 362 -22.45 -4.14 10.85
C ALA A 362 -21.78 -2.76 10.88
N PHE A 363 -20.96 -2.48 11.90
CA PHE A 363 -20.17 -1.25 11.95
C PHE A 363 -19.14 -1.16 10.82
N LEU A 364 -18.36 -2.22 10.55
CA LEU A 364 -17.36 -2.19 9.47
C LEU A 364 -17.99 -1.93 8.10
N LYS A 365 -19.20 -2.41 7.85
CA LYS A 365 -20.00 -2.10 6.63
C LYS A 365 -20.43 -0.64 6.50
N THR A 366 -20.28 0.17 7.55
CA THR A 366 -20.53 1.62 7.48
C THR A 366 -19.34 2.39 6.92
N LEU A 367 -18.18 1.72 6.78
CA LEU A 367 -16.92 2.25 6.26
C LEU A 367 -16.75 2.01 4.76
N ASP A 368 -17.70 1.34 4.12
CA ASP A 368 -17.75 1.12 2.66
C ASP A 368 -18.37 2.29 1.91
#